data_AF-A0A0F9JY54-F1
#
_entry.id   AF-A0A0F9JY54-F1
#
_cell.length_a   1.000
_cell.length_b   1.000
_cell.length_c   1.000
_cell.angle_alpha   90.00
_cell.angle_beta   90.00
_cell.angle_gamma   90.00
#
_symmetry.space_group_name_H-M   'P 1'
#
loop_
_entity.id
_entity.type
_entity.pdbx_description
1 polymer ?
#
loop_
_entity_poly.entity_id
_entity_poly.type
_entity_poly.pdbx_seq_one_letter_code
_entity_poly.pdbx_strand_id
1 'polypeptide(L)'
;MTDGTFAGGNAVGWLQLSARNGAFQSETLNVGAETNVCTIAADSAAITLQPDGRLDYDISNYADTQGPDRCYGADSVNLGWEFDGTVFAPIRTGMTDDTPDHVHIHKHQLFFSFDGSTQHSGLGNPRAWSVVLGANEIATGSPVTGFQVEPGAEGNAALLIACRQQIYILYGNDVSDWNLVRYREKVGAYEWTMQQVAYTLFLDDRGITDLRTTQAFGNFDHSSLTGAIRRLINSKKPDAMASCVVRDKNQYRLFFNDKTVIYVTMDGAKIKGAMPITLEDQVTSICSEEDPNGNEEIFFGSDNGYVYQMEKGTSFDGENIYAYLYTHFDHSKAIEWLKTYHAPVTLEGRSSGYAEFDLGYELDYADSDTAQPAGQTATMPAAEGSAWDSGLVWDSGIVWDDSSVTPTVGLDLRGEGRNISWIITKDSDYFEPLLLTGVHFGHIARERLTG
;
A
#
# COMPACT_ATOMS: atom_id res chain seq x y z
N MET A 1 -2.37 10.66 33.34
CA MET A 1 -3.39 10.60 34.41
C MET A 1 -4.56 9.84 33.84
N THR A 2 -5.02 8.81 34.53
CA THR A 2 -6.02 7.87 33.99
C THR A 2 -7.38 8.06 34.64
N ASP A 3 -7.43 8.56 35.89
CA ASP A 3 -8.70 8.82 36.59
C ASP A 3 -8.54 9.88 37.70
N GLY A 4 -9.67 10.39 38.20
CA GLY A 4 -9.76 11.33 39.32
C GLY A 4 -9.41 12.76 38.97
N THR A 5 -9.13 13.58 39.99
CA THR A 5 -8.66 14.97 39.86
C THR A 5 -7.65 15.31 40.95
N PHE A 6 -6.65 16.15 40.64
CA PHE A 6 -5.73 16.65 41.66
C PHE A 6 -6.47 17.49 42.71
N ALA A 7 -7.44 18.31 42.28
CA ALA A 7 -8.27 19.11 43.18
C ALA A 7 -9.15 18.26 44.12
N GLY A 8 -9.62 17.11 43.65
CA GLY A 8 -10.40 16.15 44.43
C GLY A 8 -9.56 15.22 45.31
N GLY A 9 -8.22 15.32 45.26
CA GLY A 9 -7.32 14.47 46.06
C GLY A 9 -7.36 12.98 45.70
N ASN A 10 -7.93 12.63 44.54
CA ASN A 10 -8.16 11.25 44.10
C ASN A 10 -7.54 10.96 42.73
N ALA A 11 -6.59 11.78 42.29
CA ALA A 11 -5.88 11.59 41.04
C ALA A 11 -5.13 10.25 41.01
N VAL A 12 -5.34 9.48 39.95
CA VAL A 12 -4.66 8.22 39.69
C VAL A 12 -3.91 8.30 38.35
N GLY A 13 -2.72 7.72 38.32
CA GLY A 13 -1.90 7.67 37.12
C GLY A 13 -0.69 6.77 37.29
N TRP A 14 0.23 6.88 36.35
CA TRP A 14 1.40 6.02 36.22
C TRP A 14 2.64 6.89 36.04
N LEU A 15 3.77 6.39 36.53
CA LEU A 15 5.07 6.99 36.31
C LEU A 15 5.89 6.04 35.43
N GLN A 16 6.46 6.58 34.36
CA GLN A 16 7.44 5.89 33.54
C GLN A 16 8.82 6.42 33.92
N LEU A 17 9.73 5.50 34.20
CA LEU A 17 11.05 5.81 34.74
C LEU A 17 12.10 5.46 33.67
N SER A 18 12.88 6.44 33.22
CA SER A 18 13.98 6.23 32.26
C SER A 18 15.32 5.94 32.95
N ALA A 19 15.50 6.42 34.18
CA ALA A 19 16.67 6.12 35.02
C ALA A 19 16.24 6.09 36.49
N ARG A 20 16.59 5.02 37.21
CA ARG A 20 16.35 4.89 38.65
C ARG A 20 17.64 4.58 39.40
N ASN A 21 17.79 5.17 40.58
CA ASN A 21 18.78 4.75 41.57
C ASN A 21 18.02 4.14 42.76
N GLY A 22 18.25 2.86 43.04
CA GLY A 22 17.46 2.09 44.00
C GLY A 22 16.20 1.45 43.42
N ALA A 23 15.41 0.81 44.28
CA ALA A 23 14.13 0.21 43.92
C ALA A 23 13.00 1.18 44.27
N PHE A 24 12.11 1.46 43.32
CA PHE A 24 10.80 2.06 43.61
C PHE A 24 9.86 0.91 43.97
N GLN A 25 9.41 0.89 45.21
CA GLN A 25 8.56 -0.16 45.76
C GLN A 25 7.14 0.37 46.00
N SER A 26 6.22 -0.52 46.36
CA SER A 26 4.94 -0.10 46.95
C SER A 26 5.19 0.70 48.22
N GLU A 27 5.20 2.02 48.10
CA GLU A 27 5.57 2.93 49.18
C GLU A 27 4.85 4.27 49.06
N THR A 28 5.01 5.11 50.09
CA THR A 28 4.51 6.48 50.06
C THR A 28 5.63 7.44 49.69
N LEU A 29 5.42 8.25 48.67
CA LEU A 29 6.40 9.24 48.24
C LEU A 29 6.32 10.50 49.11
N ASN A 30 7.49 11.01 49.47
CA ASN A 30 7.68 12.24 50.22
C ASN A 30 8.58 13.18 49.41
N VAL A 31 8.28 14.48 49.41
CA VAL A 31 9.11 15.51 48.75
C VAL A 31 9.61 16.49 49.82
N GLY A 32 10.82 16.24 50.33
CA GLY A 32 11.40 17.03 51.41
C GLY A 32 10.61 16.87 52.71
N ALA A 33 10.03 17.96 53.22
CA ALA A 33 9.20 17.96 54.42
C ALA A 33 7.72 17.60 54.13
N GLU A 34 7.31 17.61 52.85
CA GLU A 34 5.95 17.24 52.44
C GLU A 34 5.85 15.71 52.39
N THR A 35 5.21 15.16 53.41
CA THR A 35 4.99 13.72 53.52
C THR A 35 3.69 13.29 52.83
N ASN A 36 3.67 12.09 52.26
CA ASN A 36 2.48 11.48 51.65
C ASN A 36 1.91 12.23 50.43
N VAL A 37 2.78 12.75 49.58
CA VAL A 37 2.35 13.43 48.34
C VAL A 37 1.70 12.48 47.34
N CYS A 38 2.09 11.20 47.31
CA CYS A 38 1.33 10.15 46.63
C CYS A 38 1.66 8.76 47.17
N THR A 39 0.80 7.79 46.88
CA THR A 39 1.04 6.37 47.22
C THR A 39 1.33 5.60 45.94
N ILE A 40 2.44 4.87 45.91
CA ILE A 40 2.80 3.94 44.84
C ILE A 40 2.14 2.60 45.16
N ALA A 41 1.30 2.12 44.25
CA ALA A 41 0.50 0.91 44.46
C ALA A 41 1.28 -0.41 44.26
N ALA A 42 2.42 -0.38 43.56
CA ALA A 42 3.20 -1.57 43.24
C ALA A 42 4.66 -1.24 42.92
N ASP A 43 5.53 -2.25 43.08
CA ASP A 43 6.95 -2.15 42.71
C ASP A 43 7.13 -1.86 41.21
N SER A 44 8.18 -1.11 40.90
CA SER A 44 8.53 -0.78 39.51
C SER A 44 9.03 -2.00 38.72
N ALA A 45 8.38 -2.29 37.60
CA ALA A 45 8.69 -3.39 36.68
C ALA A 45 9.31 -2.89 35.37
N ALA A 46 10.06 -3.77 34.70
CA ALA A 46 10.55 -3.52 33.35
C ALA A 46 9.40 -3.56 32.35
N ILE A 47 9.47 -2.73 31.31
CA ILE A 47 8.52 -2.77 30.20
C ILE A 47 8.89 -3.96 29.30
N THR A 48 7.92 -4.82 29.03
CA THR A 48 8.08 -6.02 28.19
C THR A 48 6.92 -6.11 27.21
N LEU A 49 7.19 -6.47 25.96
CA LEU A 49 6.18 -6.76 24.94
C LEU A 49 5.99 -8.27 24.81
N GLN A 50 4.73 -8.69 24.70
CA GLN A 50 4.36 -10.04 24.31
C GLN A 50 4.51 -10.20 22.78
N PRO A 51 4.87 -11.40 22.31
CA PRO A 51 5.00 -11.68 20.87
C PRO A 51 3.63 -11.78 20.18
N ASP A 52 3.65 -12.05 18.87
CA ASP A 52 2.50 -12.38 18.01
C ASP A 52 1.49 -11.25 17.74
N GLY A 53 1.79 -10.02 18.16
CA GLY A 53 1.02 -8.83 17.79
C GLY A 53 1.28 -8.37 16.35
N ARG A 54 0.29 -7.70 15.75
CA ARG A 54 0.40 -7.11 14.41
C ARG A 54 0.42 -5.59 14.48
N LEU A 55 1.58 -5.00 14.25
CA LEU A 55 1.80 -3.57 14.40
C LEU A 55 0.99 -2.71 13.41
N ASP A 56 0.22 -1.79 13.95
CA ASP A 56 -0.25 -0.55 13.31
C ASP A 56 0.47 0.64 13.95
N TYR A 57 0.81 1.67 13.16
CA TYR A 57 1.49 2.83 13.70
C TYR A 57 1.11 4.15 13.01
N ASP A 58 1.30 5.24 13.74
CA ASP A 58 1.22 6.59 13.20
C ASP A 58 2.28 7.49 13.83
N ILE A 59 2.73 8.51 13.09
CA ILE A 59 3.83 9.38 13.47
C ILE A 59 3.33 10.82 13.64
N SER A 60 3.62 11.44 14.78
CA SER A 60 3.31 12.85 14.99
C SER A 60 4.15 13.50 16.08
N ASN A 61 4.35 14.81 15.96
CA ASN A 61 4.84 15.69 17.01
C ASN A 61 3.73 16.49 17.70
N TYR A 62 2.45 16.28 17.38
CA TYR A 62 1.30 17.01 17.95
C TYR A 62 1.42 18.54 17.81
N ALA A 63 2.08 19.01 16.74
CA ALA A 63 2.38 20.41 16.46
C ALA A 63 3.28 21.10 17.50
N ASP A 64 4.04 20.33 18.31
CA ASP A 64 5.17 20.88 19.04
C ASP A 64 6.28 21.25 18.03
N THR A 65 6.37 22.54 17.72
CA THR A 65 7.22 23.08 16.63
C THR A 65 8.71 22.78 16.83
N GLN A 66 9.12 22.35 18.03
CA GLN A 66 10.50 21.97 18.35
C GLN A 66 10.64 20.54 18.88
N GLY A 67 9.56 19.77 18.97
CA GLY A 67 9.58 18.39 19.44
C GLY A 67 10.00 17.42 18.33
N PRO A 68 10.82 16.39 18.62
CA PRO A 68 11.03 15.31 17.68
C PRO A 68 9.72 14.57 17.44
N ASP A 69 9.53 14.05 16.22
CA ASP A 69 8.43 13.16 15.93
C ASP A 69 8.49 11.91 16.81
N ARG A 70 7.31 11.41 17.19
CA ARG A 70 7.18 10.15 17.94
C ARG A 70 6.31 9.20 17.14
N CYS A 71 6.67 7.93 17.20
CA CYS A 71 5.86 6.85 16.69
C CYS A 71 4.90 6.39 17.78
N TYR A 72 3.63 6.24 17.44
CA TYR A 72 2.59 5.68 18.29
C TYR A 72 2.12 4.39 17.67
N GLY A 73 1.95 3.35 18.48
CA GLY A 73 1.67 2.01 17.97
C GLY A 73 0.60 1.26 18.74
N ALA A 74 -0.03 0.33 18.04
CA ALA A 74 -0.99 -0.66 18.53
C ALA A 74 -0.69 -1.99 17.86
N ASP A 75 -0.92 -3.12 18.53
CA ASP A 75 -0.59 -4.44 17.97
C ASP A 75 -1.57 -5.56 18.34
N SER A 76 -2.75 -5.20 18.86
CA SER A 76 -3.82 -6.08 19.38
C SER A 76 -3.44 -7.05 20.51
N VAL A 77 -2.21 -6.99 21.03
CA VAL A 77 -1.71 -7.90 22.08
C VAL A 77 -1.18 -7.14 23.29
N ASN A 78 -0.47 -6.05 23.06
CA ASN A 78 0.15 -5.21 24.07
C ASN A 78 -0.68 -3.94 24.28
N LEU A 79 -0.35 -3.22 25.36
CA LEU A 79 -0.82 -1.85 25.55
C LEU A 79 -0.41 -1.02 24.33
N GLY A 80 -1.24 -0.06 23.93
CA GLY A 80 -0.81 0.99 22.99
C GLY A 80 0.44 1.68 23.52
N TRP A 81 1.26 2.28 22.67
CA TRP A 81 2.56 2.78 23.09
C TRP A 81 3.02 4.00 22.30
N GLU A 82 4.04 4.68 22.81
CA GLU A 82 4.82 5.67 22.08
C GLU A 82 6.31 5.36 22.13
N PHE A 83 7.02 5.76 21.08
CA PHE A 83 8.46 5.61 20.93
C PHE A 83 9.05 6.88 20.31
N ASP A 84 10.07 7.44 20.97
CA ASP A 84 10.74 8.69 20.56
C ASP A 84 12.09 8.46 19.84
N GLY A 85 12.39 7.22 19.47
CA GLY A 85 13.69 6.80 18.94
C GLY A 85 14.64 6.25 20.00
N THR A 86 14.37 6.49 21.29
CA THR A 86 15.22 6.04 22.41
C THR A 86 14.45 5.42 23.56
N VAL A 87 13.29 5.96 23.90
CA VAL A 87 12.44 5.56 25.02
C VAL A 87 11.15 4.98 24.48
N PHE A 88 10.86 3.73 24.88
CA PHE A 88 9.59 3.08 24.66
C PHE A 88 8.70 3.27 25.89
N ALA A 89 7.46 3.70 25.68
CA ALA A 89 6.55 4.08 26.75
C ALA A 89 5.12 3.55 26.49
N PRO A 90 4.60 2.61 27.31
CA PRO A 90 3.24 2.12 27.16
C PRO A 90 2.21 3.17 27.59
N ILE A 91 1.14 3.28 26.83
CA ILE A 91 -0.02 4.14 27.04
C ILE A 91 -1.15 3.27 27.61
N ARG A 92 -1.77 3.75 28.69
CA ARG A 92 -2.91 3.07 29.31
C ARG A 92 -4.15 3.89 29.06
N THR A 93 -5.13 3.27 28.42
CA THR A 93 -6.41 3.91 28.07
C THR A 93 -7.42 3.82 29.20
N GLY A 94 -7.29 2.80 30.06
CA GLY A 94 -8.26 2.50 31.11
C GLY A 94 -9.31 1.45 30.70
N MET A 95 -9.20 0.89 29.49
CA MET A 95 -9.97 -0.28 29.08
C MET A 95 -9.70 -1.50 29.97
N THR A 96 -10.70 -2.37 30.09
CA THR A 96 -10.53 -3.64 30.83
C THR A 96 -9.56 -4.55 30.09
N ASP A 97 -9.80 -4.71 28.78
CA ASP A 97 -8.89 -5.34 27.83
C ASP A 97 -8.20 -4.22 27.05
N ASP A 98 -7.07 -3.72 27.58
CA ASP A 98 -6.34 -2.57 27.05
C ASP A 98 -5.35 -3.00 25.96
N THR A 99 -5.85 -3.65 24.92
CA THR A 99 -5.07 -4.17 23.77
C THR A 99 -5.64 -3.60 22.48
N PRO A 100 -5.25 -2.37 22.10
CA PRO A 100 -5.83 -1.72 20.92
C PRO A 100 -5.41 -2.38 19.62
N ASP A 101 -6.32 -2.40 18.64
CA ASP A 101 -6.11 -3.04 17.33
C ASP A 101 -5.43 -2.10 16.32
N HIS A 102 -5.97 -0.88 16.21
CA HIS A 102 -5.49 0.16 15.30
C HIS A 102 -5.22 1.48 16.02
N VAL A 103 -4.30 2.27 15.45
CA VAL A 103 -3.91 3.58 15.96
C VAL A 103 -3.98 4.63 14.86
N HIS A 104 -4.40 5.84 15.20
CA HIS A 104 -4.29 6.99 14.30
C HIS A 104 -4.29 8.30 15.06
N ILE A 105 -3.71 9.33 14.48
CA ILE A 105 -3.64 10.66 15.09
C ILE A 105 -4.53 11.58 14.29
N HIS A 106 -5.55 12.10 14.96
CA HIS A 106 -6.49 13.02 14.34
C HIS A 106 -6.68 14.24 15.24
N LYS A 107 -6.53 15.44 14.67
CA LYS A 107 -6.73 16.71 15.37
C LYS A 107 -5.94 16.83 16.68
N HIS A 108 -4.69 16.33 16.67
CA HIS A 108 -3.80 16.29 17.84
C HIS A 108 -4.34 15.47 19.01
N GLN A 109 -5.14 14.44 18.72
CA GLN A 109 -5.61 13.44 19.66
C GLN A 109 -5.22 12.07 19.13
N LEU A 110 -4.76 11.21 20.04
CA LEU A 110 -4.43 9.83 19.71
C LEU A 110 -5.71 9.00 19.74
N PHE A 111 -6.04 8.34 18.65
CA PHE A 111 -7.15 7.41 18.55
C PHE A 111 -6.62 5.98 18.61
N PHE A 112 -7.30 5.17 19.43
CA PHE A 112 -7.18 3.72 19.41
C PHE A 112 -8.52 3.10 19.08
N SER A 113 -8.50 1.90 18.50
CA SER A 113 -9.69 1.06 18.36
C SER A 113 -9.62 -0.15 19.27
N PHE A 114 -10.80 -0.57 19.73
CA PHE A 114 -11.00 -1.74 20.57
C PHE A 114 -12.26 -2.45 20.05
N ASP A 115 -12.09 -3.44 19.17
CA ASP A 115 -13.21 -4.15 18.54
C ASP A 115 -14.30 -3.17 18.04
N GLY A 116 -15.47 -3.14 18.68
CA GLY A 116 -16.64 -2.33 18.30
C GLY A 116 -16.64 -0.88 18.78
N SER A 117 -15.53 -0.34 19.28
CA SER A 117 -15.41 1.06 19.69
C SER A 117 -14.07 1.69 19.31
N THR A 118 -14.05 3.02 19.32
CA THR A 118 -12.82 3.81 19.24
C THR A 118 -12.76 4.77 20.41
N GLN A 119 -11.58 4.95 20.97
CA GLN A 119 -11.34 5.90 22.05
C GLN A 119 -10.26 6.89 21.64
N HIS A 120 -10.37 8.11 22.11
CA HIS A 120 -9.35 9.13 21.86
C HIS A 120 -8.79 9.72 23.15
N SER A 121 -7.53 10.13 23.10
CA SER A 121 -6.88 10.88 24.17
C SER A 121 -7.45 12.30 24.32
N GLY A 122 -7.05 12.98 25.39
CA GLY A 122 -7.19 14.42 25.53
C GLY A 122 -6.38 15.19 24.47
N LEU A 123 -6.79 16.43 24.21
CA LEU A 123 -6.19 17.29 23.20
C LEU A 123 -4.73 17.63 23.50
N GLY A 124 -3.84 17.39 22.53
CA GLY A 124 -2.41 17.70 22.62
C GLY A 124 -1.62 16.86 23.61
N ASN A 125 -2.25 15.89 24.28
CA ASN A 125 -1.59 15.01 25.24
C ASN A 125 -1.98 13.53 25.00
N PRO A 126 -1.14 12.76 24.29
CA PRO A 126 -1.45 11.36 23.94
C PRO A 126 -1.52 10.42 25.13
N ARG A 127 -1.09 10.84 26.33
CA ARG A 127 -1.13 10.05 27.58
C ARG A 127 -2.26 10.46 28.53
N ALA A 128 -3.13 11.38 28.10
CA ALA A 128 -4.28 11.83 28.87
C ALA A 128 -5.55 11.06 28.49
N TRP A 129 -5.83 9.96 29.18
CA TRP A 129 -6.98 9.07 28.94
C TRP A 129 -8.04 9.19 30.03
N SER A 130 -8.31 10.43 30.47
CA SER A 130 -9.33 10.72 31.48
C SER A 130 -10.41 11.60 30.85
N VAL A 131 -11.68 11.30 31.15
CA VAL A 131 -12.84 12.08 30.69
C VAL A 131 -12.72 13.55 31.07
N VAL A 132 -12.14 13.85 32.24
CA VAL A 132 -11.93 15.23 32.71
C VAL A 132 -10.95 15.99 31.81
N LEU A 133 -10.01 15.28 31.19
CA LEU A 133 -9.02 15.84 30.26
C LEU A 133 -9.47 15.78 28.80
N GLY A 134 -10.75 15.43 28.56
CA GLY A 134 -11.35 15.39 27.23
C GLY A 134 -11.16 14.09 26.47
N ALA A 135 -10.71 13.00 27.12
CA ALA A 135 -10.75 11.68 26.51
C ALA A 135 -12.19 11.16 26.45
N ASN A 136 -12.57 10.45 25.39
CA ASN A 136 -13.90 9.88 25.27
C ASN A 136 -13.88 8.61 24.41
N GLU A 137 -14.94 7.81 24.57
CA GLU A 137 -15.22 6.63 23.77
C GLU A 137 -16.36 6.92 22.79
N ILE A 138 -16.20 6.45 21.57
CA ILE A 138 -17.18 6.52 20.49
C ILE A 138 -17.48 5.08 20.05
N ALA A 139 -18.68 4.61 20.33
CA ALA A 139 -19.13 3.29 19.92
C ALA A 139 -19.45 3.23 18.42
N THR A 140 -18.85 2.30 17.69
CA THR A 140 -19.12 2.06 16.26
C THR A 140 -20.06 0.86 16.06
N GLY A 141 -20.09 -0.08 17.01
CA GLY A 141 -20.96 -1.26 17.02
C GLY A 141 -20.57 -2.37 16.04
N SER A 142 -19.38 -2.29 15.45
CA SER A 142 -18.78 -3.33 14.60
C SER A 142 -17.26 -3.24 14.72
N PRO A 143 -16.52 -4.36 14.61
CA PRO A 143 -15.06 -4.36 14.61
C PRO A 143 -14.50 -3.29 13.68
N VAL A 144 -13.73 -2.35 14.23
CA VAL A 144 -12.98 -1.34 13.49
C VAL A 144 -11.85 -2.03 12.73
N THR A 145 -11.65 -1.67 11.48
CA THR A 145 -10.68 -2.31 10.57
C THR A 145 -9.57 -1.35 10.12
N GLY A 146 -9.55 -0.14 10.69
CA GLY A 146 -8.58 0.90 10.39
C GLY A 146 -9.19 2.29 10.33
N PHE A 147 -8.30 3.27 10.30
CA PHE A 147 -8.60 4.69 10.22
C PHE A 147 -7.95 5.31 8.98
N GLN A 148 -8.55 6.39 8.46
CA GLN A 148 -7.90 7.21 7.44
C GLN A 148 -8.38 8.66 7.54
N VAL A 149 -7.47 9.62 7.40
CA VAL A 149 -7.86 11.03 7.29
C VAL A 149 -8.36 11.32 5.87
N GLU A 150 -9.57 11.85 5.79
CA GLU A 150 -10.16 12.31 4.54
C GLU A 150 -9.82 13.81 4.35
N PRO A 151 -9.24 14.18 3.18
CA PRO A 151 -8.89 15.57 2.91
C PRO A 151 -10.16 16.43 2.79
N GLY A 152 -10.23 17.49 3.60
CA GLY A 152 -11.28 18.50 3.58
C GLY A 152 -10.72 19.89 3.28
N ALA A 153 -11.60 20.91 3.20
CA ALA A 153 -11.14 22.31 3.20
C ALA A 153 -10.31 22.59 4.47
N GLU A 154 -9.35 23.53 4.43
CA GLU A 154 -8.46 23.86 5.56
C GLU A 154 -9.23 23.94 6.88
N GLY A 155 -8.82 23.12 7.86
CA GLY A 155 -9.46 23.02 9.17
C GLY A 155 -10.63 22.02 9.27
N ASN A 156 -11.10 21.41 8.18
CA ASN A 156 -12.24 20.47 8.15
C ASN A 156 -11.86 19.06 7.67
N ALA A 157 -10.62 18.64 7.89
CA ALA A 157 -10.26 17.23 7.72
C ALA A 157 -11.15 16.37 8.62
N ALA A 158 -11.70 15.29 8.07
CA ALA A 158 -12.55 14.36 8.78
C ALA A 158 -11.81 13.03 8.96
N LEU A 159 -12.12 12.30 10.02
CA LEU A 159 -11.57 10.96 10.23
C LEU A 159 -12.55 9.91 9.72
N LEU A 160 -12.14 9.15 8.73
CA LEU A 160 -12.83 7.92 8.37
C LEU A 160 -12.48 6.85 9.40
N ILE A 161 -13.53 6.22 9.93
CA ILE A 161 -13.46 5.05 10.80
C ILE A 161 -14.10 3.90 10.04
N ALA A 162 -13.28 3.01 9.50
CA ALA A 162 -13.78 1.84 8.79
C ALA A 162 -14.09 0.73 9.79
N CYS A 163 -15.18 0.03 9.54
CA CYS A 163 -15.48 -1.23 10.19
C CYS A 163 -15.72 -2.30 9.11
N ARG A 164 -15.73 -3.56 9.53
CA ARG A 164 -15.90 -4.69 8.60
C ARG A 164 -17.20 -4.64 7.78
N GLN A 165 -18.26 -4.03 8.31
CA GLN A 165 -19.60 -4.00 7.68
C GLN A 165 -20.15 -2.59 7.41
N GLN A 166 -19.48 -1.55 7.93
CA GLN A 166 -19.95 -0.17 7.89
C GLN A 166 -18.78 0.80 7.93
N ILE A 167 -18.97 2.00 7.37
CA ILE A 167 -17.98 3.07 7.41
C ILE A 167 -18.64 4.28 8.08
N TYR A 168 -17.91 4.88 9.01
CA TYR A 168 -18.27 6.12 9.67
C TYR A 168 -17.27 7.22 9.33
N ILE A 169 -17.75 8.46 9.41
CA ILE A 169 -16.95 9.66 9.18
C ILE A 169 -17.19 10.57 10.37
N LEU A 170 -16.13 10.80 11.13
CA LEU A 170 -16.10 11.65 12.29
C LEU A 170 -15.73 13.06 11.87
N TYR A 171 -16.65 13.98 12.11
CA TYR A 171 -16.45 15.42 11.96
C TYR A 171 -16.31 16.08 13.32
N GLY A 172 -15.56 17.18 13.38
CA GLY A 172 -15.34 17.96 14.58
C GLY A 172 -13.86 18.24 14.81
N ASN A 173 -13.52 18.66 16.02
CA ASN A 173 -12.16 18.95 16.44
C ASN A 173 -11.84 18.35 17.81
N ASP A 174 -12.83 18.23 18.71
CA ASP A 174 -12.64 17.67 20.04
C ASP A 174 -13.97 17.14 20.64
N VAL A 175 -13.91 16.70 21.90
CA VAL A 175 -15.05 16.12 22.64
C VAL A 175 -16.30 17.02 22.70
N SER A 176 -16.15 18.33 22.48
CA SER A 176 -17.26 19.28 22.50
C SER A 176 -18.08 19.30 21.22
N ASP A 177 -17.52 18.88 20.09
CA ASP A 177 -18.14 19.01 18.76
C ASP A 177 -18.07 17.75 17.88
N TRP A 178 -17.56 16.63 18.41
CA TRP A 178 -17.56 15.36 17.69
C TRP A 178 -18.95 14.95 17.19
N ASN A 179 -19.02 14.71 15.88
CA ASN A 179 -20.21 14.26 15.19
C ASN A 179 -19.87 13.07 14.30
N LEU A 180 -20.23 11.87 14.76
CA LEU A 180 -20.05 10.64 14.01
C LEU A 180 -21.22 10.44 13.04
N VAL A 181 -20.92 10.49 11.74
CA VAL A 181 -21.91 10.28 10.69
C VAL A 181 -21.65 8.94 10.00
N ARG A 182 -22.69 8.11 9.92
CA ARG A 182 -22.61 6.86 9.15
C ARG A 182 -22.70 7.17 7.67
N TYR A 183 -21.72 6.72 6.89
CA TYR A 183 -21.68 6.98 5.45
C TYR A 183 -22.78 6.21 4.69
N ARG A 184 -22.82 4.87 4.83
CA ARG A 184 -23.83 4.02 4.20
C ARG A 184 -23.98 2.69 4.93
N GLU A 185 -25.15 2.06 4.80
CA GLU A 185 -25.36 0.69 5.28
C GLU A 185 -24.71 -0.33 4.33
N LYS A 186 -24.06 -1.36 4.92
CA LYS A 186 -23.50 -2.53 4.21
C LYS A 186 -22.37 -2.22 3.23
N VAL A 187 -21.54 -1.23 3.57
CA VAL A 187 -20.24 -0.99 2.91
C VAL A 187 -19.21 -1.03 4.02
N GLY A 188 -18.25 -1.94 3.93
CA GLY A 188 -17.16 -2.06 4.90
C GLY A 188 -15.82 -2.16 4.20
N ALA A 189 -14.76 -2.12 4.99
CA ALA A 189 -13.42 -2.37 4.51
C ALA A 189 -12.89 -3.69 5.08
N TYR A 190 -12.09 -4.39 4.28
CA TYR A 190 -11.21 -5.43 4.83
C TYR A 190 -10.05 -4.74 5.55
N GLU A 191 -9.71 -5.26 6.70
CA GLU A 191 -8.60 -4.80 7.53
C GLU A 191 -7.29 -4.82 6.73
N TRP A 192 -6.41 -3.85 6.99
CA TRP A 192 -5.10 -3.71 6.33
C TRP A 192 -5.12 -3.46 4.82
N THR A 193 -6.29 -3.15 4.25
CA THR A 193 -6.42 -2.85 2.80
C THR A 193 -6.59 -1.36 2.50
N MET A 194 -6.66 -0.52 3.52
CA MET A 194 -6.95 0.90 3.34
C MET A 194 -5.67 1.70 3.08
N GLN A 195 -5.67 2.48 2.01
CA GLN A 195 -4.54 3.33 1.61
C GLN A 195 -5.03 4.59 0.91
N GLN A 196 -4.32 5.70 1.08
CA GLN A 196 -4.65 6.95 0.38
C GLN A 196 -3.64 7.23 -0.74
N VAL A 197 -4.15 7.26 -1.98
CA VAL A 197 -3.37 7.69 -3.15
C VAL A 197 -3.86 9.07 -3.61
N ALA A 198 -4.82 9.12 -4.54
CA ALA A 198 -5.59 10.33 -4.83
C ALA A 198 -6.84 10.43 -3.95
N TYR A 199 -7.38 9.27 -3.61
CA TYR A 199 -8.53 9.04 -2.72
C TYR A 199 -8.20 7.85 -1.83
N THR A 200 -8.97 7.68 -0.77
CA THR A 200 -8.89 6.48 0.06
C THR A 200 -9.41 5.28 -0.74
N LEU A 201 -8.52 4.32 -0.96
CA LEU A 201 -8.78 3.04 -1.60
C LEU A 201 -8.83 1.96 -0.53
N PHE A 202 -9.76 1.03 -0.67
CA PHE A 202 -9.85 -0.14 0.21
C PHE A 202 -10.54 -1.30 -0.50
N LEU A 203 -10.37 -2.51 0.03
CA LEU A 203 -11.08 -3.69 -0.44
C LEU A 203 -12.43 -3.80 0.26
N ASP A 204 -13.51 -3.83 -0.52
CA ASP A 204 -14.86 -4.19 -0.07
C ASP A 204 -15.23 -5.58 -0.63
N ASP A 205 -16.34 -6.16 -0.17
CA ASP A 205 -16.86 -7.44 -0.66
C ASP A 205 -17.17 -7.47 -2.17
N ARG A 206 -17.31 -6.29 -2.80
CA ARG A 206 -17.54 -6.12 -4.24
C ARG A 206 -16.26 -5.91 -5.05
N GLY A 207 -15.14 -5.66 -4.37
CA GLY A 207 -13.82 -5.43 -4.94
C GLY A 207 -13.16 -4.15 -4.42
N ILE A 208 -12.01 -3.79 -5.01
CA ILE A 208 -11.32 -2.54 -4.66
C ILE A 208 -12.21 -1.36 -5.04
N THR A 209 -12.43 -0.49 -4.06
CA THR A 209 -13.37 0.61 -4.07
C THR A 209 -12.67 1.87 -3.59
N ASP A 210 -13.08 3.03 -4.08
CA ASP A 210 -12.61 4.32 -3.60
C ASP A 210 -13.65 5.04 -2.72
N LEU A 211 -13.18 5.95 -1.87
CA LEU A 211 -14.04 6.92 -1.21
C LEU A 211 -13.75 8.31 -1.76
N ARG A 212 -14.75 8.97 -2.36
CA ARG A 212 -14.61 10.32 -2.92
C ARG A 212 -15.55 11.28 -2.22
N THR A 213 -15.10 12.50 -1.97
CA THR A 213 -16.00 13.59 -1.56
C THR A 213 -16.78 14.11 -2.77
N THR A 214 -18.12 14.16 -2.68
CA THR A 214 -18.95 14.78 -3.74
C THR A 214 -19.08 16.28 -3.49
N GLN A 215 -19.02 17.09 -4.56
CA GLN A 215 -19.25 18.54 -4.48
C GLN A 215 -20.72 18.91 -4.18
N ALA A 216 -21.64 17.94 -4.18
CA ALA A 216 -23.03 18.13 -3.81
C ALA A 216 -23.20 17.86 -2.30
N PHE A 217 -22.95 18.88 -1.48
CA PHE A 217 -23.27 18.91 -0.05
C PHE A 217 -22.72 17.72 0.77
N GLY A 218 -21.41 17.69 1.02
CA GLY A 218 -20.82 16.95 2.15
C GLY A 218 -21.06 15.43 2.16
N ASN A 219 -21.40 14.84 1.02
CA ASN A 219 -21.68 13.43 0.90
C ASN A 219 -20.51 12.74 0.16
N PHE A 220 -20.18 11.51 0.54
CA PHE A 220 -19.15 10.74 -0.17
C PHE A 220 -19.79 9.90 -1.29
N ASP A 221 -19.02 9.50 -2.30
CA ASP A 221 -19.39 8.54 -3.33
C ASP A 221 -18.31 7.46 -3.45
N HIS A 222 -18.68 6.26 -3.87
CA HIS A 222 -17.75 5.16 -4.06
C HIS A 222 -18.07 4.36 -5.30
N SER A 223 -17.04 3.96 -6.04
CA SER A 223 -17.17 3.10 -7.20
C SER A 223 -16.20 1.93 -7.12
N SER A 224 -16.67 0.73 -7.46
CA SER A 224 -15.76 -0.40 -7.65
C SER A 224 -14.89 -0.12 -8.87
N LEU A 225 -13.58 -0.05 -8.66
CA LEU A 225 -12.63 0.26 -9.72
C LEU A 225 -12.20 -1.00 -10.48
N THR A 226 -12.34 -2.18 -9.86
CA THR A 226 -11.80 -3.45 -10.35
C THR A 226 -12.80 -4.33 -11.09
N GLY A 227 -13.82 -3.73 -11.72
CA GLY A 227 -14.87 -4.47 -12.42
C GLY A 227 -14.36 -5.50 -13.45
N ALA A 228 -13.27 -5.17 -14.16
CA ALA A 228 -12.67 -6.06 -15.16
C ALA A 228 -12.00 -7.31 -14.57
N ILE A 229 -11.44 -7.21 -13.36
CA ILE A 229 -10.75 -8.31 -12.67
C ILE A 229 -11.55 -8.87 -11.49
N ARG A 230 -12.87 -8.61 -11.46
CA ARG A 230 -13.74 -8.94 -10.33
C ARG A 230 -13.70 -10.42 -9.94
N ARG A 231 -13.57 -11.33 -10.91
CA ARG A 231 -13.46 -12.77 -10.63
C ARG A 231 -12.21 -13.09 -9.80
N LEU A 232 -11.07 -12.50 -10.15
CA LEU A 232 -9.81 -12.68 -9.43
C LEU A 232 -9.88 -12.08 -8.02
N ILE A 233 -10.41 -10.85 -7.91
CA ILE A 233 -10.56 -10.18 -6.61
C ILE A 233 -11.50 -10.98 -5.68
N ASN A 234 -12.62 -11.49 -6.19
CA ASN A 234 -13.56 -12.27 -5.40
C ASN A 234 -12.95 -13.59 -4.89
N SER A 235 -12.02 -14.21 -5.64
CA SER A 235 -11.34 -15.41 -5.16
C SER A 235 -10.25 -15.11 -4.13
N LYS A 236 -9.61 -13.93 -4.22
CA LYS A 236 -8.46 -13.55 -3.39
C LYS A 236 -8.82 -12.73 -2.16
N LYS A 237 -10.01 -12.12 -2.12
CA LYS A 237 -10.40 -11.24 -1.01
C LYS A 237 -10.32 -11.85 0.40
N PRO A 238 -10.59 -13.15 0.64
CA PRO A 238 -10.46 -13.72 1.99
C PRO A 238 -9.00 -13.75 2.47
N ASP A 239 -8.07 -13.69 1.51
CA ASP A 239 -6.64 -13.84 1.70
C ASP A 239 -5.92 -12.48 1.76
N ALA A 240 -6.65 -11.36 1.73
CA ALA A 240 -6.06 -10.02 1.76
C ALA A 240 -5.31 -9.79 3.07
N MET A 241 -4.00 -9.55 2.98
CA MET A 241 -3.11 -9.44 4.14
C MET A 241 -2.64 -8.03 4.39
N ALA A 242 -2.21 -7.31 3.36
CA ALA A 242 -1.59 -6.00 3.53
C ALA A 242 -1.81 -5.14 2.27
N SER A 243 -1.58 -3.85 2.39
CA SER A 243 -1.61 -2.91 1.28
C SER A 243 -0.56 -1.83 1.45
N CYS A 244 -0.12 -1.24 0.34
CA CYS A 244 0.74 -0.06 0.37
C CYS A 244 0.50 0.83 -0.84
N VAL A 245 0.99 2.06 -0.74
CA VAL A 245 1.10 3.00 -1.85
C VAL A 245 2.54 3.05 -2.32
N VAL A 246 2.73 3.06 -3.63
CA VAL A 246 4.00 3.39 -4.28
C VAL A 246 3.80 4.72 -4.99
N ARG A 247 4.24 5.79 -4.35
CA ARG A 247 4.06 7.20 -4.74
C ARG A 247 4.73 7.47 -6.08
N ASP A 248 5.95 6.97 -6.28
CA ASP A 248 6.72 7.18 -7.52
C ASP A 248 5.99 6.65 -8.76
N LYS A 249 5.19 5.59 -8.59
CA LYS A 249 4.47 4.92 -9.68
C LYS A 249 2.98 5.23 -9.70
N ASN A 250 2.47 6.00 -8.74
CA ASN A 250 1.04 6.18 -8.48
C ASN A 250 0.29 4.84 -8.42
N GLN A 251 0.79 3.89 -7.63
CA GLN A 251 0.23 2.55 -7.52
C GLN A 251 -0.33 2.27 -6.13
N TYR A 252 -1.51 1.66 -6.11
CA TYR A 252 -2.04 0.95 -4.94
C TYR A 252 -1.73 -0.54 -5.10
N ARG A 253 -1.15 -1.16 -4.07
CA ARG A 253 -0.79 -2.58 -4.08
C ARG A 253 -1.55 -3.29 -2.97
N LEU A 254 -2.16 -4.42 -3.31
CA LEU A 254 -2.89 -5.29 -2.38
C LEU A 254 -2.27 -6.68 -2.38
N PHE A 255 -1.74 -7.09 -1.23
CA PHE A 255 -1.00 -8.32 -1.01
C PHE A 255 -1.88 -9.39 -0.38
N PHE A 256 -1.65 -10.65 -0.76
CA PHE A 256 -2.41 -11.81 -0.30
C PHE A 256 -1.52 -12.84 0.42
N ASN A 257 -2.13 -13.71 1.22
CA ASN A 257 -1.46 -14.76 2.01
C ASN A 257 -0.86 -15.92 1.19
N ASP A 258 -0.77 -15.79 -0.14
CA ASP A 258 -0.27 -16.82 -1.04
C ASP A 258 0.82 -16.30 -1.98
N LYS A 259 1.54 -15.28 -1.52
CA LYS A 259 2.61 -14.55 -2.24
C LYS A 259 2.15 -13.77 -3.46
N THR A 260 0.85 -13.81 -3.79
CA THR A 260 0.33 -12.99 -4.88
C THR A 260 0.03 -11.57 -4.43
N VAL A 261 0.13 -10.64 -5.37
CA VAL A 261 -0.18 -9.23 -5.16
C VAL A 261 -0.85 -8.67 -6.42
N ILE A 262 -1.75 -7.71 -6.25
CA ILE A 262 -2.36 -6.98 -7.37
C ILE A 262 -1.85 -5.55 -7.34
N TYR A 263 -1.14 -5.15 -8.40
CA TYR A 263 -0.68 -3.78 -8.61
C TYR A 263 -1.74 -3.04 -9.40
N VAL A 264 -2.36 -2.04 -8.78
CA VAL A 264 -3.33 -1.15 -9.39
C VAL A 264 -2.67 0.19 -9.67
N THR A 265 -2.48 0.51 -10.95
CA THR A 265 -1.90 1.79 -11.36
C THR A 265 -3.01 2.82 -11.56
N MET A 266 -2.87 3.97 -10.92
CA MET A 266 -3.83 5.06 -10.96
C MET A 266 -3.33 6.16 -11.91
N ASP A 267 -4.26 6.78 -12.65
CA ASP A 267 -4.08 8.01 -13.40
C ASP A 267 -5.09 9.04 -12.87
N GLY A 268 -4.63 9.82 -11.88
CA GLY A 268 -5.49 10.62 -11.01
C GLY A 268 -6.58 9.77 -10.37
N ALA A 269 -7.84 10.02 -10.75
CA ALA A 269 -9.02 9.35 -10.22
C ALA A 269 -9.39 8.03 -10.92
N LYS A 270 -8.65 7.60 -11.95
CA LYS A 270 -9.02 6.44 -12.79
C LYS A 270 -7.98 5.34 -12.68
N ILE A 271 -8.41 4.08 -12.74
CA ILE A 271 -7.48 2.97 -12.95
C ILE A 271 -6.97 3.02 -14.40
N LYS A 272 -5.65 3.04 -14.55
CA LYS A 272 -4.96 2.87 -15.82
C LYS A 272 -4.81 1.39 -16.18
N GLY A 273 -4.55 0.55 -15.17
CA GLY A 273 -4.44 -0.89 -15.32
C GLY A 273 -4.26 -1.59 -13.98
N ALA A 274 -4.53 -2.89 -13.97
CA ALA A 274 -4.29 -3.75 -12.81
C ALA A 274 -3.61 -5.04 -13.27
N MET A 275 -2.48 -5.38 -12.64
CA MET A 275 -1.70 -6.56 -12.98
C MET A 275 -1.46 -7.42 -11.73
N PRO A 276 -1.76 -8.73 -11.78
CA PRO A 276 -1.32 -9.64 -10.74
C PRO A 276 0.18 -9.93 -10.89
N ILE A 277 0.87 -10.00 -9.77
CA ILE A 277 2.28 -10.38 -9.65
C ILE A 277 2.35 -11.49 -8.60
N THR A 278 3.34 -12.37 -8.72
CA THR A 278 3.69 -13.35 -7.68
C THR A 278 5.09 -13.01 -7.19
N LEU A 279 5.23 -12.88 -5.87
CA LEU A 279 6.51 -12.65 -5.19
C LEU A 279 7.08 -13.99 -4.72
N GLU A 280 8.38 -14.02 -4.42
CA GLU A 280 8.99 -15.21 -3.82
C GLU A 280 8.71 -15.31 -2.33
N ASP A 281 8.63 -14.17 -1.63
CA ASP A 281 8.34 -14.10 -0.20
C ASP A 281 6.92 -13.59 0.07
N GLN A 282 6.28 -14.17 1.08
CA GLN A 282 4.94 -13.75 1.49
C GLN A 282 5.02 -12.45 2.30
N VAL A 283 4.22 -11.46 1.92
CA VAL A 283 4.12 -10.20 2.67
C VAL A 283 3.16 -10.35 3.84
N THR A 284 3.65 -10.18 5.08
CA THR A 284 2.85 -10.22 6.31
C THR A 284 2.56 -8.83 6.88
N SER A 285 3.52 -7.92 6.74
CA SER A 285 3.41 -6.50 7.11
C SER A 285 4.22 -5.66 6.12
N ILE A 286 3.83 -4.41 5.92
CA ILE A 286 4.48 -3.55 4.93
C ILE A 286 4.44 -2.09 5.40
N CYS A 287 5.51 -1.35 5.14
CA CYS A 287 5.57 0.11 5.26
C CYS A 287 6.15 0.72 3.98
N SER A 288 5.68 1.92 3.63
CA SER A 288 6.12 2.67 2.46
C SER A 288 6.27 4.14 2.85
N GLU A 289 7.51 4.57 3.05
CA GLU A 289 7.88 5.88 3.57
C GLU A 289 8.96 6.52 2.71
N GLU A 290 9.23 7.80 2.91
CA GLU A 290 10.31 8.51 2.22
C GLU A 290 11.51 8.69 3.16
N ASP A 291 12.72 8.48 2.62
CA ASP A 291 13.97 8.79 3.33
C ASP A 291 14.16 10.32 3.45
N PRO A 292 15.12 10.79 4.26
CA PRO A 292 15.41 12.23 4.38
C PRO A 292 15.87 12.92 3.08
N ASN A 293 16.17 12.17 2.02
CA ASN A 293 16.51 12.68 0.69
C ASN A 293 15.30 12.72 -0.26
N GLY A 294 14.13 12.24 0.18
CA GLY A 294 12.90 12.14 -0.62
C GLY A 294 12.83 10.91 -1.51
N ASN A 295 13.64 9.88 -1.27
CA ASN A 295 13.52 8.59 -1.98
C ASN A 295 12.49 7.72 -1.26
N GLU A 296 11.53 7.17 -2.01
CA GLU A 296 10.58 6.20 -1.46
C GLU A 296 11.29 4.88 -1.12
N GLU A 297 11.16 4.44 0.12
CA GLU A 297 11.64 3.15 0.62
C GLU A 297 10.45 2.32 1.10
N ILE A 298 10.35 1.11 0.54
CA ILE A 298 9.27 0.18 0.84
C ILE A 298 9.89 -1.06 1.48
N PHE A 299 9.49 -1.35 2.70
CA PHE A 299 9.94 -2.53 3.43
C PHE A 299 8.76 -3.43 3.77
N PHE A 300 8.98 -4.74 3.74
CA PHE A 300 7.99 -5.71 4.20
C PHE A 300 8.62 -6.77 5.10
N GLY A 301 7.83 -7.22 6.07
CA GLY A 301 8.12 -8.43 6.84
C GLY A 301 7.57 -9.65 6.11
N SER A 302 8.30 -10.77 6.22
CA SER A 302 7.90 -12.07 5.68
C SER A 302 7.64 -13.11 6.78
N ASP A 303 6.96 -14.19 6.43
CA ASP A 303 6.66 -15.32 7.33
C ASP A 303 7.91 -16.13 7.73
N ASN A 304 9.03 -15.93 7.02
CA ASN A 304 10.32 -16.51 7.31
C ASN A 304 11.15 -15.74 8.37
N GLY A 305 10.62 -14.61 8.88
CA GLY A 305 11.25 -13.80 9.93
C GLY A 305 12.26 -12.76 9.42
N TYR A 306 12.41 -12.60 8.10
CA TYR A 306 13.24 -11.56 7.50
C TYR A 306 12.44 -10.32 7.11
N VAL A 307 13.16 -9.20 6.95
CA VAL A 307 12.65 -7.94 6.41
C VAL A 307 13.32 -7.69 5.08
N TYR A 308 12.53 -7.39 4.06
CA TYR A 308 12.96 -7.19 2.69
C TYR A 308 12.65 -5.76 2.23
N GLN A 309 13.52 -5.19 1.39
CA GLN A 309 13.27 -3.92 0.72
C GLN A 309 12.74 -4.21 -0.69
N MET A 310 11.56 -3.68 -1.04
CA MET A 310 11.02 -3.77 -2.40
C MET A 310 11.67 -2.73 -3.32
N GLU A 311 11.42 -2.85 -4.63
CA GLU A 311 11.82 -1.86 -5.64
C GLU A 311 13.34 -1.69 -5.79
N LYS A 312 14.12 -2.73 -5.46
CA LYS A 312 15.57 -2.70 -5.52
C LYS A 312 16.13 -3.97 -6.17
N GLY A 313 17.02 -3.78 -7.13
CA GLY A 313 17.68 -4.86 -7.86
C GLY A 313 16.84 -5.48 -8.98
N THR A 314 17.33 -6.60 -9.51
CA THR A 314 16.81 -7.30 -10.69
C THR A 314 16.30 -8.71 -10.37
N SER A 315 16.27 -9.09 -9.09
CA SER A 315 15.94 -10.43 -8.58
C SER A 315 15.08 -10.37 -7.32
N PHE A 316 14.47 -11.50 -6.95
CA PHE A 316 13.87 -11.69 -5.62
C PHE A 316 14.92 -12.33 -4.70
N ASP A 317 15.77 -11.49 -4.10
CA ASP A 317 16.89 -11.91 -3.23
C ASP A 317 17.82 -12.96 -3.89
N GLY A 318 18.10 -12.77 -5.18
CA GLY A 318 18.93 -13.68 -5.99
C GLY A 318 18.13 -14.70 -6.81
N GLU A 319 16.83 -14.87 -6.56
CA GLU A 319 15.98 -15.72 -7.40
C GLU A 319 15.54 -15.00 -8.67
N ASN A 320 15.39 -15.78 -9.75
CA ASN A 320 14.95 -15.26 -11.03
C ASN A 320 13.55 -14.66 -10.97
N ILE A 321 13.33 -13.58 -11.70
CA ILE A 321 12.00 -13.03 -11.92
C ILE A 321 11.45 -13.57 -13.24
N TYR A 322 10.51 -14.52 -13.12
CA TYR A 322 9.71 -14.97 -14.27
C TYR A 322 8.57 -13.98 -14.55
N ALA A 323 8.60 -13.35 -15.72
CA ALA A 323 7.57 -12.43 -16.18
C ALA A 323 7.01 -12.90 -17.52
N TYR A 324 5.70 -12.76 -17.70
CA TYR A 324 5.04 -13.08 -18.95
C TYR A 324 3.88 -12.13 -19.28
N LEU A 325 3.62 -11.97 -20.57
CA LEU A 325 2.48 -11.24 -21.11
C LEU A 325 1.84 -12.06 -22.22
N TYR A 326 0.57 -12.43 -22.03
CA TYR A 326 -0.27 -13.01 -23.08
C TYR A 326 -1.30 -11.98 -23.50
N THR A 327 -1.31 -11.60 -24.78
CA THR A 327 -2.34 -10.69 -25.30
C THR A 327 -3.59 -11.47 -25.68
N HIS A 328 -4.74 -10.81 -25.67
CA HIS A 328 -5.93 -11.41 -26.28
C HIS A 328 -5.72 -11.57 -27.80
N PHE A 329 -6.44 -12.51 -28.42
CA PHE A 329 -6.38 -12.72 -29.87
C PHE A 329 -6.91 -11.47 -30.60
N ASP A 330 -6.05 -10.86 -31.41
CA ASP A 330 -6.42 -9.76 -32.30
C ASP A 330 -6.93 -10.31 -33.64
N HIS A 331 -8.16 -9.95 -33.97
CA HIS A 331 -8.77 -10.25 -35.26
C HIS A 331 -8.41 -9.25 -36.35
N SER A 332 -7.53 -8.29 -36.09
CA SER A 332 -7.08 -7.27 -37.06
C SER A 332 -8.25 -6.64 -37.83
N LYS A 333 -9.36 -6.40 -37.10
CA LYS A 333 -10.64 -5.86 -37.59
C LYS A 333 -11.44 -6.73 -38.58
N ALA A 334 -11.07 -7.99 -38.81
CA ALA A 334 -11.79 -8.93 -39.67
C ALA A 334 -11.76 -10.36 -39.10
N ILE A 335 -12.84 -10.83 -38.50
CA ILE A 335 -12.89 -12.12 -37.78
C ILE A 335 -12.95 -13.33 -38.72
N GLU A 336 -13.70 -13.23 -39.83
CA GLU A 336 -13.97 -14.37 -40.71
C GLU A 336 -12.88 -14.62 -41.77
N TRP A 337 -11.99 -13.65 -41.96
CA TRP A 337 -11.00 -13.67 -43.02
C TRP A 337 -9.75 -14.42 -42.58
N LEU A 338 -9.25 -15.28 -43.47
CA LEU A 338 -7.95 -15.92 -43.27
C LEU A 338 -6.86 -14.87 -43.55
N LYS A 339 -5.87 -14.79 -42.66
CA LYS A 339 -4.76 -13.85 -42.80
C LYS A 339 -3.48 -14.63 -42.94
N THR A 340 -2.72 -14.30 -43.97
CA THR A 340 -1.34 -14.77 -44.12
C THR A 340 -0.44 -13.73 -43.46
N TYR A 341 0.30 -14.17 -42.45
CA TYR A 341 1.31 -13.40 -41.74
C TYR A 341 2.68 -13.75 -42.31
N HIS A 342 3.40 -12.77 -42.87
CA HIS A 342 4.69 -13.01 -43.58
C HIS A 342 5.66 -11.82 -43.48
N ALA A 343 5.26 -10.69 -42.89
CA ALA A 343 6.11 -9.52 -42.75
C ALA A 343 6.78 -9.52 -41.37
N PRO A 344 8.05 -9.12 -41.25
CA PRO A 344 8.73 -9.08 -39.96
C PRO A 344 7.94 -8.26 -38.95
N VAL A 345 7.93 -8.74 -37.71
CA VAL A 345 7.33 -8.04 -36.58
C VAL A 345 8.35 -7.09 -36.02
N THR A 346 7.90 -5.88 -35.72
CA THR A 346 8.69 -4.89 -35.03
C THR A 346 8.09 -4.64 -33.67
N LEU A 347 8.85 -4.95 -32.62
CA LEU A 347 8.47 -4.60 -31.26
C LEU A 347 9.11 -3.27 -30.86
N GLU A 348 8.30 -2.36 -30.33
CA GLU A 348 8.74 -1.09 -29.78
C GLU A 348 8.77 -1.16 -28.25
N GLY A 349 9.90 -0.77 -27.69
CA GLY A 349 10.10 -0.73 -26.25
C GLY A 349 11.39 -0.04 -25.86
N ARG A 350 11.72 -0.13 -24.57
CA ARG A 350 12.99 0.31 -23.99
C ARG A 350 13.30 -0.45 -22.71
N SER A 351 14.57 -0.49 -22.35
CA SER A 351 15.07 -1.06 -21.10
C SER A 351 16.03 -0.07 -20.43
N SER A 352 16.09 -0.05 -19.10
CA SER A 352 17.08 0.72 -18.33
C SER A 352 18.51 0.18 -18.47
N GLY A 353 18.65 -1.07 -18.88
CA GLY A 353 19.92 -1.71 -19.18
C GLY A 353 19.72 -2.97 -20.02
N TYR A 354 20.64 -3.93 -19.90
CA TYR A 354 20.55 -5.16 -20.67
C TYR A 354 19.36 -6.03 -20.23
N ALA A 355 18.56 -6.47 -21.19
CA ALA A 355 17.45 -7.39 -20.95
C ALA A 355 17.17 -8.24 -22.21
N GLU A 356 16.97 -9.54 -22.00
CA GLU A 356 16.48 -10.45 -23.05
C GLU A 356 15.09 -10.96 -22.71
N PHE A 357 14.33 -11.29 -23.74
CA PHE A 357 13.01 -11.84 -23.63
C PHE A 357 12.74 -12.74 -24.84
N ASP A 358 11.84 -13.70 -24.67
CA ASP A 358 11.33 -14.50 -25.77
C ASP A 358 10.00 -13.91 -26.25
N LEU A 359 9.88 -13.75 -27.57
CA LEU A 359 8.63 -13.42 -28.23
C LEU A 359 8.12 -14.67 -28.97
N GLY A 360 6.94 -15.14 -28.56
CA GLY A 360 6.12 -16.08 -29.28
C GLY A 360 4.85 -15.41 -29.82
N TYR A 361 4.15 -16.12 -30.70
CA TYR A 361 2.81 -15.78 -31.11
C TYR A 361 2.00 -17.05 -31.38
N GLU A 362 0.68 -16.97 -31.22
CA GLU A 362 -0.25 -18.05 -31.53
C GLU A 362 -1.21 -17.60 -32.62
N LEU A 363 -1.55 -18.52 -33.53
CA LEU A 363 -2.44 -18.28 -34.66
C LEU A 363 -3.73 -19.11 -34.53
N ASP A 364 -4.84 -18.54 -35.02
CA ASP A 364 -6.17 -19.16 -35.07
C ASP A 364 -6.61 -19.80 -33.74
N TYR A 365 -6.56 -19.03 -32.65
CA TYR A 365 -6.92 -19.50 -31.30
C TYR A 365 -6.08 -20.68 -30.79
N ALA A 366 -4.84 -20.81 -31.24
CA ALA A 366 -3.97 -21.95 -30.95
C ALA A 366 -4.59 -23.30 -31.37
N ASP A 367 -5.34 -23.32 -32.48
CA ASP A 367 -5.91 -24.54 -33.04
C ASP A 367 -4.80 -25.55 -33.34
N SER A 368 -5.00 -26.80 -32.90
CA SER A 368 -4.08 -27.92 -33.13
C SER A 368 -3.92 -28.29 -34.60
N ASP A 369 -4.92 -27.95 -35.43
CA ASP A 369 -4.86 -28.18 -36.89
C ASP A 369 -4.11 -27.06 -37.64
N THR A 370 -3.77 -25.97 -36.95
CA THR A 370 -2.98 -24.87 -37.49
C THR A 370 -1.53 -24.98 -37.01
N ALA A 371 -0.58 -24.88 -37.94
CA ALA A 371 0.83 -24.89 -37.60
C ALA A 371 1.20 -23.66 -36.75
N GLN A 372 1.56 -23.91 -35.49
CA GLN A 372 2.00 -22.86 -34.57
C GLN A 372 3.51 -22.59 -34.74
N PRO A 373 3.94 -21.33 -34.65
CA PRO A 373 5.35 -20.95 -34.75
C PRO A 373 6.14 -21.36 -33.51
N ALA A 374 7.47 -21.45 -33.64
CA ALA A 374 8.35 -21.52 -32.48
C ALA A 374 8.57 -20.12 -31.89
N GLY A 375 8.79 -20.05 -30.57
CA GLY A 375 9.24 -18.84 -29.90
C GLY A 375 10.61 -18.39 -30.43
N GLN A 376 10.83 -17.08 -30.46
CA GLN A 376 12.08 -16.46 -30.88
C GLN A 376 12.64 -15.61 -29.75
N THR A 377 13.93 -15.75 -29.46
CA THR A 377 14.62 -14.92 -28.48
C THR A 377 14.99 -13.58 -29.09
N ALA A 378 14.76 -12.51 -28.33
CA ALA A 378 15.09 -11.15 -28.67
C ALA A 378 15.83 -10.47 -27.52
N THR A 379 16.82 -9.66 -27.88
CA THR A 379 17.51 -8.79 -26.94
C THR A 379 16.97 -7.38 -27.10
N MET A 380 16.49 -6.77 -26.00
CA MET A 380 16.23 -5.34 -25.99
C MET A 380 17.55 -4.64 -25.67
N PRO A 381 18.11 -3.84 -26.59
CA PRO A 381 19.28 -3.03 -26.25
C PRO A 381 18.90 -2.04 -25.14
N ALA A 382 19.86 -1.73 -24.27
CA ALA A 382 19.70 -0.66 -23.30
C ALA A 382 19.35 0.63 -24.06
N ALA A 383 18.49 1.47 -23.49
CA ALA A 383 18.27 2.80 -24.03
C ALA A 383 19.59 3.60 -23.90
N GLU A 384 20.42 3.57 -24.93
CA GLU A 384 21.52 4.51 -25.04
C GLU A 384 20.89 5.90 -25.12
N GLY A 385 21.10 6.70 -24.07
CA GLY A 385 20.60 8.05 -24.03
C GLY A 385 21.02 8.76 -25.30
N SER A 386 20.05 9.34 -26.00
CA SER A 386 20.32 10.14 -27.19
C SER A 386 21.44 11.11 -26.87
N ALA A 387 22.59 10.96 -27.53
CA ALA A 387 23.76 11.79 -27.33
C ALA A 387 23.55 13.17 -27.99
N TRP A 388 22.43 13.84 -27.70
CA TRP A 388 22.38 15.29 -27.78
C TRP A 388 23.22 15.80 -26.60
N ASP A 389 24.49 16.07 -26.88
CA ASP A 389 25.49 16.79 -26.07
C ASP A 389 26.57 15.97 -25.32
N SER A 390 26.56 14.63 -25.34
CA SER A 390 27.62 13.86 -24.62
C SER A 390 28.88 13.54 -25.45
N GLY A 391 29.05 14.15 -26.61
CA GLY A 391 30.15 13.81 -27.55
C GLY A 391 30.52 14.90 -28.56
N LEU A 392 30.29 16.19 -28.25
CA LEU A 392 30.70 17.30 -29.10
C LEU A 392 32.23 17.47 -29.10
N VAL A 393 32.92 16.66 -29.90
CA VAL A 393 34.29 16.94 -30.32
C VAL A 393 34.20 17.63 -31.68
N TRP A 394 34.60 18.90 -31.73
CA TRP A 394 34.50 19.79 -32.90
C TRP A 394 35.14 19.25 -34.20
N ASP A 395 35.87 18.13 -34.13
CA ASP A 395 36.68 17.56 -35.20
C ASP A 395 36.35 16.10 -35.59
N SER A 396 35.31 15.49 -35.00
CA SER A 396 34.82 14.17 -35.42
C SER A 396 33.37 14.28 -35.84
N GLY A 397 33.13 14.12 -37.15
CA GLY A 397 31.87 14.33 -37.86
C GLY A 397 30.58 14.11 -37.06
N ILE A 398 29.68 15.08 -37.17
CA ILE A 398 28.30 15.04 -36.66
C ILE A 398 27.60 13.82 -37.27
N VAL A 399 27.09 12.92 -36.42
CA VAL A 399 26.20 11.83 -36.82
C VAL A 399 24.77 12.38 -36.74
N TRP A 400 24.09 12.45 -37.88
CA TRP A 400 22.80 13.14 -38.06
C TRP A 400 21.57 12.25 -37.90
N ASP A 401 21.77 10.98 -37.57
CA ASP A 401 20.68 10.02 -37.46
C ASP A 401 21.01 9.06 -36.33
N ASP A 402 20.16 9.06 -35.32
CA ASP A 402 20.20 8.08 -34.27
C ASP A 402 18.82 7.43 -34.16
N SER A 403 18.76 6.17 -34.58
CA SER A 403 17.57 5.32 -34.48
C SER A 403 17.39 4.73 -33.06
N SER A 404 18.23 5.11 -32.08
CA SER A 404 18.20 4.65 -30.69
C SER A 404 16.97 5.04 -29.88
N VAL A 405 16.16 6.01 -30.34
CA VAL A 405 15.07 6.58 -29.53
C VAL A 405 13.94 5.57 -29.32
N THR A 406 13.84 4.53 -30.14
CA THR A 406 12.96 3.38 -29.89
C THR A 406 13.57 2.13 -30.52
N PRO A 407 14.36 1.34 -29.77
CA PRO A 407 14.93 0.12 -30.32
C PRO A 407 13.83 -0.79 -30.84
N THR A 408 13.99 -1.17 -32.09
CA THR A 408 13.03 -1.99 -32.82
C THR A 408 13.65 -3.37 -33.00
N VAL A 409 13.07 -4.37 -32.32
CA VAL A 409 13.50 -5.76 -32.51
C VAL A 409 12.66 -6.37 -33.63
N GLY A 410 13.33 -6.72 -34.73
CA GLY A 410 12.76 -7.39 -35.88
C GLY A 410 12.74 -8.91 -35.67
N LEU A 411 11.57 -9.53 -35.74
CA LEU A 411 11.41 -10.98 -35.61
C LEU A 411 10.61 -11.57 -36.78
N ASP A 412 10.88 -12.83 -37.11
CA ASP A 412 10.25 -13.50 -38.24
C ASP A 412 8.80 -13.87 -37.92
N LEU A 413 7.88 -13.39 -38.75
CA LEU A 413 6.46 -13.74 -38.63
C LEU A 413 6.05 -14.56 -39.84
N ARG A 414 5.55 -15.78 -39.60
CA ARG A 414 5.13 -16.73 -40.62
C ARG A 414 3.93 -17.53 -40.14
N GLY A 415 2.93 -17.66 -41.00
CA GLY A 415 1.82 -18.58 -40.78
C GLY A 415 0.51 -18.04 -41.35
N GLU A 416 -0.54 -18.84 -41.25
CA GLU A 416 -1.89 -18.46 -41.66
C GLU A 416 -2.86 -18.70 -40.51
N GLY A 417 -3.73 -17.74 -40.24
CA GLY A 417 -4.72 -17.86 -39.17
C GLY A 417 -5.75 -16.74 -39.23
N ARG A 418 -6.87 -16.88 -38.51
CA ARG A 418 -7.91 -15.83 -38.43
C ARG A 418 -7.57 -14.72 -37.45
N ASN A 419 -6.64 -14.96 -36.54
CA ASN A 419 -6.23 -14.03 -35.50
C ASN A 419 -4.82 -14.38 -35.05
N ILE A 420 -4.26 -13.48 -34.27
CA ILE A 420 -2.93 -13.61 -33.68
C ILE A 420 -2.97 -13.17 -32.22
N SER A 421 -2.29 -13.90 -31.34
CA SER A 421 -1.98 -13.49 -29.97
C SER A 421 -0.47 -13.44 -29.79
N TRP A 422 0.03 -12.49 -28.98
CA TRP A 422 1.43 -12.34 -28.66
C TRP A 422 1.72 -12.91 -27.28
N ILE A 423 2.85 -13.59 -27.19
CA ILE A 423 3.38 -14.18 -25.96
C ILE A 423 4.75 -13.58 -25.74
N ILE A 424 4.95 -12.89 -24.63
CA ILE A 424 6.27 -12.34 -24.27
C ILE A 424 6.64 -12.94 -22.93
N THR A 425 7.82 -13.54 -22.82
CA THR A 425 8.32 -14.14 -21.58
C THR A 425 9.74 -13.70 -21.28
N LYS A 426 10.07 -13.66 -19.99
CA LYS A 426 11.38 -13.33 -19.46
C LYS A 426 11.61 -14.14 -18.19
N ASP A 427 12.82 -14.65 -18.00
CA ASP A 427 13.22 -15.42 -16.81
C ASP A 427 14.69 -15.13 -16.48
N SER A 428 14.95 -14.24 -15.51
CA SER A 428 16.31 -13.90 -15.10
C SER A 428 16.33 -13.11 -13.79
N ASP A 429 17.43 -13.25 -13.05
CA ASP A 429 17.83 -12.50 -11.86
C ASP A 429 18.70 -11.26 -12.16
N TYR A 430 19.18 -11.07 -13.40
CA TYR A 430 20.09 -9.99 -13.79
C TYR A 430 19.59 -9.09 -14.93
N PHE A 431 18.49 -9.46 -15.58
CA PHE A 431 17.90 -8.63 -16.63
C PHE A 431 17.13 -7.45 -16.04
N GLU A 432 17.33 -6.26 -16.60
CA GLU A 432 16.64 -5.03 -16.22
C GLU A 432 15.14 -5.02 -16.60
N PRO A 433 14.31 -4.14 -15.99
CA PRO A 433 12.91 -4.00 -16.35
C PRO A 433 12.69 -3.57 -17.81
N LEU A 434 11.73 -4.22 -18.46
CA LEU A 434 11.33 -3.95 -19.84
C LEU A 434 10.08 -3.05 -19.89
N LEU A 435 10.13 -1.98 -20.68
CA LEU A 435 8.94 -1.24 -21.10
C LEU A 435 8.62 -1.57 -22.55
N LEU A 436 7.42 -2.08 -22.80
CA LEU A 436 6.91 -2.36 -24.14
C LEU A 436 5.80 -1.36 -24.48
N THR A 437 5.88 -0.71 -25.63
CA THR A 437 4.94 0.34 -26.04
C THR A 437 4.09 -0.06 -27.22
N GLY A 438 4.56 -0.95 -28.09
CA GLY A 438 3.83 -1.35 -29.29
C GLY A 438 4.39 -2.59 -29.96
N VAL A 439 3.53 -3.25 -30.74
CA VAL A 439 3.91 -4.33 -31.66
C VAL A 439 3.33 -3.99 -33.02
N HIS A 440 4.19 -3.93 -34.03
CA HIS A 440 3.84 -3.64 -35.41
C HIS A 440 4.00 -4.89 -36.25
N PHE A 441 2.95 -5.26 -36.98
CA PHE A 441 2.96 -6.46 -37.82
C PHE A 441 2.13 -6.26 -39.09
N GLY A 442 2.55 -6.92 -40.16
CA GLY A 442 1.85 -6.91 -41.44
C GLY A 442 1.13 -8.23 -41.71
N HIS A 443 -0.04 -8.15 -42.33
CA HIS A 443 -0.79 -9.32 -42.79
C HIS A 443 -1.45 -9.07 -44.14
N ILE A 444 -1.72 -10.15 -44.87
CA ILE A 444 -2.51 -10.12 -46.10
C ILE A 444 -3.80 -10.89 -45.85
N ALA A 445 -4.94 -10.20 -45.92
CA ALA A 445 -6.25 -10.83 -45.79
C ALA A 445 -6.63 -11.54 -47.10
N ARG A 446 -7.15 -12.77 -46.99
CA ARG A 446 -7.63 -13.58 -48.10
C ARG A 446 -9.02 -14.11 -47.80
N GLU A 447 -9.89 -14.10 -48.82
CA GLU A 447 -11.19 -14.75 -48.75
C GLU A 447 -10.99 -16.27 -48.75
N ARG A 448 -11.61 -16.97 -47.80
CA ARG A 448 -11.55 -18.44 -47.78
C ARG A 448 -12.39 -18.94 -48.94
N LEU A 449 -11.74 -19.44 -49.99
CA LEU A 449 -12.42 -20.20 -51.03
C LEU A 449 -13.02 -21.44 -50.36
N THR A 450 -14.33 -21.43 -50.13
CA THR A 450 -15.09 -22.61 -49.72
C THR A 450 -15.04 -23.61 -50.88
N GLY A 451 -14.22 -24.65 -50.71
CA GLY A 451 -14.21 -25.84 -51.55
C GLY A 451 -15.30 -26.81 -51.16
#